data_AF-A0A293MIK3-F1
#
_entry.id   AF-A0A293MIK3-F1
#
_cell.length_a   1.000
_cell.length_b   1.000
_cell.length_c   1.000
_cell.angle_alpha   90.00
_cell.angle_beta   90.00
_cell.angle_gamma   90.00
#
_symmetry.space_group_name_H-M   'P 1'
#
loop_
_entity.id
_entity.type
_entity.pdbx_description
1 polymer ?
#
loop_
_entity_poly.entity_id
_entity_poly.type
_entity_poly.pdbx_seq_one_letter_code
_entity_poly.pdbx_strand_id
1 'polypeptide(L)' 'MFLPDKRTETYRAAFRELVGKVQRRGYVLHTRYTRSDFEASLMQALRAELQGTQHRGCHFHFSQAVWRHVKGLGLQQA' A
#
# COMPACT_ATOMS: atom_id res chain seq x y z
N MET A 1 -1.42 -13.73 -1.11
CA MET A 1 -2.13 -12.47 -0.79
C MET A 1 -3.52 -12.60 -1.41
N PHE A 2 -4.58 -12.72 -0.60
CA PHE A 2 -5.92 -13.13 -1.05
C PHE A 2 -6.71 -11.97 -1.67
N LEU A 3 -6.17 -11.35 -2.72
CA LEU A 3 -6.91 -10.50 -3.64
C LEU A 3 -6.76 -11.09 -5.05
N PRO A 4 -7.79 -11.01 -5.91
CA PRO A 4 -7.79 -11.68 -7.22
C PRO A 4 -6.73 -11.14 -8.18
N ASP A 5 -6.34 -9.88 -8.04
CA ASP A 5 -5.33 -9.23 -8.85
C ASP A 5 -4.79 -7.96 -8.16
N LYS A 6 -3.83 -7.29 -8.83
CA LYS A 6 -3.16 -6.07 -8.40
C LYS A 6 -3.72 -4.80 -9.06
N ARG A 7 -4.96 -4.83 -9.57
CA ARG A 7 -5.58 -3.65 -10.20
C ARG A 7 -6.07 -2.69 -9.12
N THR A 8 -6.07 -1.40 -9.44
CA THR A 8 -6.55 -0.34 -8.54
C THR A 8 -7.96 -0.63 -8.03
N GLU A 9 -8.87 -1.07 -8.89
CA GLU A 9 -10.27 -1.35 -8.51
C GLU A 9 -10.40 -2.47 -7.48
N THR A 10 -9.57 -3.51 -7.59
CA THR A 10 -9.53 -4.61 -6.62
C THR A 10 -9.14 -4.12 -5.23
N TYR A 11 -8.11 -3.26 -5.16
CA TYR A 11 -7.73 -2.62 -3.89
C TYR A 11 -8.80 -1.68 -3.36
N ARG A 12 -9.43 -0.89 -4.24
CA ARG A 12 -10.52 0.01 -3.85
C ARG A 12 -11.71 -0.75 -3.27
N ALA A 13 -12.11 -1.86 -3.89
CA ALA A 13 -13.16 -2.73 -3.37
C ALA A 13 -12.81 -3.26 -1.98
N ALA A 14 -11.56 -3.71 -1.78
CA ALA A 14 -11.09 -4.19 -0.48
C ALA A 14 -11.10 -3.09 0.60
N PHE A 15 -10.64 -1.88 0.29
CA PHE A 15 -10.64 -0.76 1.25
C PHE A 15 -12.05 -0.25 1.57
N ARG A 16 -12.94 -0.15 0.58
CA ARG A 16 -14.36 0.20 0.82
C ARG A 16 -15.03 -0.79 1.76
N GLU A 17 -14.79 -2.08 1.54
CA GLU A 17 -15.35 -3.13 2.40
C GLU A 17 -14.78 -3.05 3.82
N LEU A 18 -13.48 -2.77 3.97
CA LEU A 18 -12.85 -2.55 5.27
C LEU A 18 -13.45 -1.34 6.00
N VAL A 19 -13.49 -0.18 5.34
CA VAL A 19 -14.04 1.07 5.90
C VAL A 19 -15.51 0.88 6.26
N GLY A 20 -16.30 0.27 5.37
CA GLY A 20 -17.71 -0.03 5.61
C GLY A 20 -17.92 -0.95 6.82
N LYS A 21 -17.07 -1.97 7.01
CA LYS A 21 -17.10 -2.84 8.21
C LYS A 21 -16.81 -2.08 9.49
N VAL A 22 -15.85 -1.15 9.47
CA VAL A 22 -15.50 -0.30 10.62
C VAL A 22 -16.67 0.63 10.96
N GLN A 23 -17.26 1.28 9.96
CA GLN A 23 -18.40 2.19 10.12
C GLN A 23 -19.66 1.48 10.63
N ARG A 24 -19.97 0.27 10.11
CA ARG A 24 -21.11 -0.53 10.60
C ARG A 24 -21.01 -0.92 12.07
N ARG A 25 -19.80 -0.90 12.63
CA ARG A 25 -19.53 -1.14 14.06
C ARG A 25 -19.56 0.14 14.90
N GLY A 26 -19.91 1.29 14.30
CA GLY A 26 -19.97 2.58 14.98
C GLY A 26 -18.61 3.29 15.12
N TYR A 27 -17.57 2.80 14.46
CA TYR A 27 -16.24 3.42 14.52
C TYR A 27 -16.00 4.33 13.30
N VAL A 28 -15.25 5.41 13.52
CA VAL A 28 -14.74 6.28 12.45
C VAL A 28 -13.25 6.06 12.31
N LEU A 29 -12.81 5.74 11.09
CA LEU A 29 -11.41 5.53 10.80
C LEU A 29 -10.70 6.87 10.55
N HIS A 30 -9.98 7.38 11.55
CA HIS A 30 -9.10 8.54 11.40
C HIS A 30 -7.66 8.10 11.12
N THR A 31 -7.33 7.97 9.83
CA THR A 31 -5.98 7.58 9.42
C THR A 31 -5.15 8.81 9.08
N ARG A 32 -4.02 9.00 9.78
CA ARG A 32 -3.06 10.07 9.42
C ARG A 32 -2.05 9.60 8.38
N TYR A 33 -1.65 8.33 8.44
CA TYR A 33 -0.67 7.73 7.55
C TYR A 33 -1.10 6.36 7.04
N THR A 34 -0.85 6.11 5.76
CA THR A 34 -0.87 4.76 5.19
C THR A 34 0.55 4.33 4.88
N ARG A 35 0.80 3.01 4.97
CA ARG A 35 2.08 2.42 4.59
C ARG A 35 1.85 1.22 3.71
N SER A 36 2.45 1.23 2.53
CA SER A 36 2.48 0.10 1.60
C SER A 36 3.83 0.03 0.89
N ASP A 37 4.03 -0.99 0.07
CA ASP A 37 5.04 -0.89 -0.99
C ASP A 37 4.72 0.24 -1.99
N PHE A 38 5.57 0.41 -3.00
CA PHE A 38 5.46 1.46 -4.01
C PHE A 38 4.62 1.03 -5.23
N GLU A 39 3.69 0.10 -5.05
CA GLU A 39 2.82 -0.34 -6.13
C GLU A 39 1.79 0.76 -6.48
N ALA A 40 1.80 1.22 -7.73
CA ALA A 40 1.03 2.39 -8.15
C ALA A 40 -0.48 2.20 -7.98
N SER A 41 -1.01 1.02 -8.28
CA SER A 41 -2.43 0.68 -8.14
C SER A 41 -2.88 0.71 -6.68
N LEU A 42 -2.07 0.16 -5.77
CA LEU A 42 -2.32 0.21 -4.33
C LEU A 42 -2.28 1.65 -3.80
N MET A 43 -1.28 2.43 -4.20
CA MET A 43 -1.16 3.85 -3.82
C MET A 43 -2.36 4.68 -4.29
N GLN A 44 -2.84 4.46 -5.51
CA GLN A 44 -4.03 5.12 -6.04
C GLN A 44 -5.29 4.74 -5.25
N ALA A 45 -5.46 3.46 -4.92
CA ALA A 45 -6.60 3.01 -4.13
C ALA A 45 -6.62 3.59 -2.72
N LEU A 46 -5.45 3.65 -2.05
CA LEU A 46 -5.31 4.29 -0.75
C LEU A 46 -5.67 5.77 -0.79
N ARG A 47 -5.23 6.51 -1.81
CA ARG A 47 -5.58 7.93 -1.99
C ARG A 47 -7.07 8.15 -2.22
N ALA A 48 -7.72 7.24 -2.95
CA ALA A 48 -9.12 7.35 -3.28
C ALA A 48 -10.04 7.05 -2.07
N GLU A 49 -9.75 5.99 -1.32
CA GLU A 49 -10.64 5.47 -0.27
C GLU A 49 -10.29 6.01 1.13
N LEU A 50 -9.05 6.46 1.37
CA LEU A 50 -8.60 7.01 2.66
C LEU A 50 -8.17 8.48 2.49
N GLN A 51 -9.10 9.33 2.06
CA GLN A 51 -8.86 10.75 1.80
C GLN A 51 -8.28 11.48 3.02
N GLY A 52 -7.42 12.47 2.78
CA GLY A 52 -6.74 13.22 3.84
C GLY A 52 -5.58 12.47 4.52
N THR A 53 -5.33 11.22 4.15
CA THR A 53 -4.22 10.42 4.66
C THR A 53 -2.94 10.66 3.86
N GLN A 54 -1.79 10.80 4.53
CA GLN A 54 -0.49 10.85 3.84
C GLN A 54 0.07 9.44 3.63
N HIS A 55 0.35 9.07 2.38
CA HIS A 55 1.04 7.81 2.07
C HIS A 55 2.53 7.87 2.40
N ARG A 56 3.04 6.80 3.02
CA ARG A 56 4.46 6.59 3.30
C ARG A 56 4.88 5.25 2.69
N GLY A 57 5.91 5.26 1.85
CA GLY A 57 6.49 4.03 1.33
C GLY A 57 7.09 3.16 2.43
N CYS A 58 6.98 1.85 2.28
CA CYS A 58 7.53 0.89 3.24
C CYS A 58 9.04 0.78 3.06
N HIS A 59 9.80 1.15 4.09
CA HIS A 59 11.27 1.06 4.09
C HIS A 59 11.78 -0.34 3.80
N PHE A 60 11.14 -1.39 4.34
CA PHE A 60 11.56 -2.77 4.09
C PHE A 60 11.53 -3.11 2.59
N HIS A 61 10.41 -2.83 1.92
CA HIS A 61 10.28 -3.08 0.48
C HIS A 61 11.18 -2.17 -0.35
N PHE A 62 11.37 -0.92 0.09
CA PHE A 62 12.31 0.00 -0.56
C PHE A 62 13.74 -0.52 -0.50
N SER A 63 14.25 -0.82 0.70
CA SER A 63 15.61 -1.34 0.89
C SER A 63 15.81 -2.65 0.13
N GLN A 64 14.80 -3.52 0.09
CA GLN A 64 14.86 -4.75 -0.69
C GLN A 64 14.93 -4.47 -2.20
N ALA A 65 14.16 -3.50 -2.71
CA ALA A 65 14.21 -3.11 -4.12
C ALA A 65 15.57 -2.49 -4.49
N VAL A 66 16.08 -1.59 -3.66
CA VAL A 66 17.43 -1.01 -3.80
C VAL A 66 18.48 -2.11 -3.79
N TRP A 67 18.42 -3.05 -2.85
CA TRP A 67 19.39 -4.13 -2.77
C TRP A 67 19.36 -5.07 -3.99
N ARG A 68 18.16 -5.38 -4.51
CA ARG A 68 18.04 -6.13 -5.77
C ARG A 68 18.70 -5.39 -6.93
N HIS A 69 18.53 -4.06 -6.98
CA HIS A 69 19.14 -3.24 -8.02
C HIS A 69 20.68 -3.21 -7.90
N VAL A 70 21.20 -3.00 -6.68
CA VAL A 70 22.64 -3.09 -6.37
C VAL A 70 23.22 -4.42 -6.84
N LYS A 71 22.55 -5.54 -6.52
CA LYS A 71 22.97 -6.87 -6.97
C LYS A 71 22.91 -7.05 -8.49
N GLY A 72 21.87 -6.51 -9.14
CA GLY A 72 21.73 -6.55 -10.59
C GLY A 72 22.83 -5.77 -11.32
N LEU A 73 23.42 -4.77 -10.67
CA LEU A 73 24.55 -4.00 -11.17
C LEU A 73 25.92 -4.61 -10.81
N GLY A 74 25.97 -5.69 -10.01
CA GLY A 74 27.23 -6.25 -9.53
C GLY A 74 27.95 -5.40 -8.47
N LEU A 75 27.24 -4.46 -7.83
CA LEU A 75 27.80 -3.54 -6.83
C LEU A 75 27.76 -4.10 -5.40
N GLN A 76 27.37 -5.36 -5.23
CA GLN A 76 27.56 -6.04 -3.96
C GLN A 76 29.06 -6.21 -3.69
N GLN A 77 29.53 -5.86 -2.49
CA GLN A 77 30.88 -6.23 -2.08
C GLN A 77 31.00 -7.76 -2.06
N ALA A 78 32.20 -8.25 -2.41
CA ALA A 78 32.56 -9.66 -2.41
C ALA A 78 32.52 -10.26 -1.00
#